data_AF-A0A2N0ZAZ6-F1
#
_entry.id   AF-A0A2N0ZAZ6-F1
#
_cell.length_a   1.000
_cell.length_b   1.000
_cell.length_c   1.000
_cell.angle_alpha   90.00
_cell.angle_beta   90.00
_cell.angle_gamma   90.00
#
_symmetry.space_group_name_H-M   'P 1'
#
loop_
_entity.id
_entity.type
_entity.pdbx_description
1 polymer ?
#
loop_
_entity_poly.entity_id
_entity_poly.type
_entity_poly.pdbx_seq_one_letter_code
_entity_poly.pdbx_strand_id
1 'polypeptide(L)'
;MLEIILINLGVSTGYIDYLKNEPLNRISEKLAKTYDYSSDINKMEYIPVNKIKGLCTLRGKPGVSLYENFNNYKCSQYNSKYNLEKTTVETFIDKMQSMSLKDIHDTFISGDYSGSLNFTYYKDVDEYYVGTGGSHRTLFAIITSAPLIYGKVHEIYELNTLKESNYIYSLSQKQELNKLVSSLGLELKQHDNQNSYDKEISYYYSFKETNLKSFDIPTIYNYGDDEQVIYSNKKIHKEIEYLQNLRNKNLAITPYPTFIRQSLFLLNGLFRKDPLISDLKKIHDL
;
A
#
# COMPACT_ATOMS: atom_id res chain seq x y z
N MET A 1 -5.17 -16.63 -25.26
CA MET A 1 -5.41 -15.76 -26.44
C MET A 1 -4.39 -14.64 -26.50
N LEU A 2 -4.28 -13.76 -25.50
CA LEU A 2 -3.30 -12.66 -25.48
C LEU A 2 -1.85 -13.13 -25.66
N GLU A 3 -1.41 -14.14 -24.91
CA GLU A 3 -0.06 -14.70 -25.03
C GLU A 3 0.31 -15.13 -26.47
N ILE A 4 -0.59 -15.83 -27.17
CA ILE A 4 -0.38 -16.22 -28.57
C ILE A 4 -0.23 -14.98 -29.46
N ILE A 5 -1.06 -13.96 -29.24
CA ILE A 5 -0.99 -12.70 -30.00
C ILE A 5 0.35 -12.00 -29.76
N LEU A 6 0.82 -11.92 -28.51
CA LEU A 6 2.09 -11.29 -28.15
C LEU A 6 3.29 -12.03 -28.74
N ILE A 7 3.27 -13.37 -28.69
CA ILE A 7 4.32 -14.20 -29.30
C ILE A 7 4.36 -13.99 -30.82
N ASN A 8 3.19 -14.03 -31.48
CA ASN A 8 3.09 -13.81 -32.92
C ASN A 8 3.53 -12.39 -33.33
N LEU A 9 3.28 -11.41 -32.46
CA LEU A 9 3.72 -10.04 -32.67
C LEU A 9 5.24 -9.89 -32.52
N GLY A 10 5.93 -10.81 -31.82
CA GLY A 10 7.38 -10.79 -31.61
C GLY A 10 7.82 -10.39 -30.21
N VAL A 11 6.91 -10.37 -29.23
CA VAL A 11 7.26 -10.16 -27.82
C VAL A 11 7.90 -11.43 -27.26
N SER A 12 9.04 -11.29 -26.58
CA SER A 12 9.76 -12.44 -26.02
C SER A 12 8.96 -13.17 -24.94
N THR A 13 9.08 -14.50 -24.90
CA THR A 13 8.43 -15.34 -23.88
C THR A 13 8.86 -14.96 -22.46
N GLY A 14 10.14 -14.67 -22.25
CA GLY A 14 10.64 -14.20 -20.96
C GLY A 14 9.98 -12.91 -20.49
N TYR A 15 9.65 -11.99 -21.40
CA TYR A 15 8.92 -10.77 -21.04
C TYR A 15 7.44 -11.06 -20.73
N ILE A 16 6.82 -12.01 -21.44
CA ILE A 16 5.44 -12.44 -21.13
C ILE A 16 5.38 -13.08 -19.74
N ASP A 17 6.37 -13.91 -19.38
CA ASP A 17 6.47 -14.49 -18.04
C ASP A 17 6.68 -13.41 -16.98
N TYR A 18 7.49 -12.39 -17.27
CA TYR A 18 7.57 -11.20 -16.42
C TYR A 18 6.19 -10.55 -16.23
N LEU A 19 5.42 -10.29 -17.30
CA LEU A 19 4.09 -9.66 -17.20
C LEU A 19 3.07 -10.48 -16.39
N LYS A 20 3.19 -11.81 -16.40
CA LYS A 20 2.34 -12.72 -15.62
C LYS A 20 2.65 -12.67 -14.12
N ASN A 21 3.88 -12.32 -13.75
CA ASN A 21 4.35 -12.29 -12.36
C ASN A 21 4.43 -10.87 -11.78
N GLU A 22 4.56 -9.85 -12.61
CA GLU A 22 4.69 -8.46 -12.18
C GLU A 22 3.34 -7.87 -11.77
N PRO A 23 3.11 -7.54 -10.49
CA PRO A 23 1.88 -6.91 -10.05
C PRO A 23 1.80 -5.45 -10.51
N LEU A 24 0.60 -5.00 -10.85
CA LEU A 24 0.35 -3.57 -11.02
C LEU A 24 0.51 -2.88 -9.65
N ASN A 25 1.45 -1.96 -9.56
CA ASN A 25 1.70 -1.19 -8.34
C ASN A 25 0.87 0.10 -8.32
N ARG A 26 0.47 0.52 -7.11
CA ARG A 26 0.09 1.90 -6.83
C ARG A 26 1.32 2.67 -6.36
N ILE A 27 1.22 4.00 -6.34
CA ILE A 27 2.18 4.83 -5.59
C ILE A 27 2.29 4.23 -4.19
N SER A 28 3.52 3.89 -3.79
CA SER A 28 3.75 3.25 -2.50
C SER A 28 3.36 4.21 -1.38
N GLU A 29 2.95 3.66 -0.23
CA GLU A 29 2.63 4.48 0.94
C GLU A 29 3.82 5.35 1.36
N LYS A 30 5.05 4.83 1.22
CA LYS A 30 6.27 5.59 1.47
C LYS A 30 6.36 6.79 0.53
N LEU A 31 6.26 6.59 -0.79
CA LEU A 31 6.33 7.69 -1.76
C LEU A 31 5.26 8.75 -1.47
N ALA A 32 4.01 8.32 -1.26
CA ALA A 32 2.89 9.21 -1.00
C ALA A 32 3.06 10.05 0.29
N LYS A 33 3.79 9.55 1.29
CA LYS A 33 3.97 10.21 2.58
C LYS A 33 5.27 11.01 2.72
N THR A 34 6.28 10.68 1.92
CA THR A 34 7.66 11.19 2.10
C THR A 34 8.12 12.13 1.01
N TYR A 35 7.39 12.24 -0.10
CA TYR A 35 7.74 13.14 -1.19
C TYR A 35 6.85 14.37 -1.19
N ASP A 36 7.44 15.50 -1.54
CA ASP A 36 6.74 16.76 -1.74
C ASP A 36 6.70 17.12 -3.21
N TYR A 37 5.61 17.80 -3.58
CA TYR A 37 5.54 18.48 -4.84
C TYR A 37 6.65 19.54 -4.92
N SER A 38 7.51 19.43 -5.93
CA SER A 38 8.62 20.35 -6.16
C SER A 38 8.27 21.38 -7.22
N SER A 39 7.77 20.94 -8.38
CA SER A 39 7.44 21.86 -9.48
C SER A 39 6.53 21.26 -10.54
N ASP A 40 5.81 22.14 -11.23
CA ASP A 40 5.17 21.85 -12.52
C ASP A 40 6.19 22.09 -13.63
N ILE A 41 6.48 21.06 -14.41
CA ILE A 41 7.36 21.19 -15.58
C ILE A 41 6.53 21.27 -16.87
N ASN A 42 5.35 20.65 -16.89
CA ASN A 42 4.44 20.67 -18.04
C ASN A 42 5.14 20.32 -19.37
N LYS A 43 6.15 19.44 -19.34
CA LYS A 43 7.04 19.19 -20.48
C LYS A 43 6.71 17.87 -21.16
N MET A 44 6.73 17.91 -22.49
CA MET A 44 6.64 16.72 -23.32
C MET A 44 8.01 16.04 -23.42
N GLU A 45 8.07 14.74 -23.14
CA GLU A 45 9.30 13.97 -23.28
C GLU A 45 9.06 12.47 -23.56
N TYR A 46 10.12 11.81 -24.01
CA TYR A 46 10.15 10.36 -24.18
C TYR A 46 10.42 9.70 -22.83
N ILE A 47 9.44 8.98 -22.33
CA ILE A 47 9.47 8.32 -21.02
C ILE A 47 9.82 6.84 -21.22
N PRO A 48 10.88 6.33 -20.57
CA PRO A 48 11.18 4.91 -20.56
C PRO A 48 10.06 4.10 -19.92
N VAL A 49 9.49 3.16 -20.67
CA VAL A 49 8.31 2.39 -20.21
C VAL A 49 8.64 1.55 -18.97
N ASN A 50 9.86 1.05 -18.85
CA ASN A 50 10.32 0.28 -17.69
C ASN A 50 10.40 1.08 -16.37
N LYS A 51 10.44 2.42 -16.46
CA LYS A 51 10.39 3.33 -15.32
C LYS A 51 8.96 3.68 -14.89
N ILE A 52 7.95 3.30 -15.67
CA ILE A 52 6.55 3.53 -15.31
C ILE A 52 6.11 2.42 -14.36
N LYS A 53 5.88 2.77 -13.08
CA LYS A 53 5.59 1.78 -12.03
C LYS A 53 4.11 1.64 -11.71
N GLY A 54 3.30 2.65 -12.00
CA GLY A 54 1.87 2.60 -11.70
C GLY A 54 1.00 3.30 -12.72
N LEU A 55 -0.23 2.79 -12.83
CA LEU A 55 -1.30 3.41 -13.60
C LEU A 55 -2.12 4.35 -12.69
N CYS A 56 -3.04 5.11 -13.30
CA CYS A 56 -3.98 5.96 -12.58
C CYS A 56 -4.73 5.14 -11.51
N THR A 57 -4.97 5.73 -10.34
CA THR A 57 -5.62 5.07 -9.18
C THR A 57 -6.94 4.38 -9.48
N LEU A 58 -7.63 4.82 -10.55
CA LEU A 58 -8.92 4.31 -11.00
C LEU A 58 -8.82 3.16 -12.02
N ARG A 59 -7.66 2.85 -12.60
CA ARG A 59 -7.56 1.89 -13.72
C ARG A 59 -6.61 0.74 -13.39
N GLY A 60 -7.15 -0.48 -13.41
CA GLY A 60 -6.45 -1.68 -13.00
C GLY A 60 -6.55 -1.97 -11.49
N LYS A 61 -6.48 -3.25 -11.14
CA LYS A 61 -6.51 -3.75 -9.77
C LYS A 61 -5.06 -3.88 -9.25
N PRO A 62 -4.69 -3.18 -8.18
CA PRO A 62 -3.38 -3.31 -7.57
C PRO A 62 -3.14 -4.73 -7.05
N GLY A 63 -1.90 -5.21 -7.13
CA GLY A 63 -1.52 -6.56 -6.68
C GLY A 63 -1.96 -7.70 -7.61
N VAL A 64 -2.71 -7.39 -8.67
CA VAL A 64 -2.99 -8.30 -9.79
C VAL A 64 -1.92 -8.09 -10.85
N SER A 65 -1.51 -9.15 -11.55
CA SER A 65 -0.44 -9.03 -12.53
C SER A 65 -0.82 -8.10 -13.69
N LEU A 66 0.17 -7.53 -14.36
CA LEU A 66 -0.05 -6.69 -15.55
C LEU A 66 -0.78 -7.47 -16.65
N TYR A 67 -0.42 -8.74 -16.84
CA TYR A 67 -1.06 -9.64 -17.79
C TYR A 67 -2.55 -9.89 -17.45
N GLU A 68 -2.86 -10.13 -16.18
CA GLU A 68 -4.24 -10.32 -15.72
C GLU A 68 -5.04 -9.02 -15.80
N ASN A 69 -4.44 -7.89 -15.44
CA ASN A 69 -5.07 -6.57 -15.58
C ASN A 69 -5.50 -6.29 -17.02
N PHE A 70 -4.67 -6.65 -18.01
CA PHE A 70 -5.06 -6.54 -19.40
C PHE A 70 -6.21 -7.48 -19.76
N ASN A 71 -6.20 -8.74 -19.30
CA ASN A 71 -7.21 -9.74 -19.65
C ASN A 71 -8.55 -9.58 -18.90
N ASN A 72 -8.54 -8.93 -17.73
CA ASN A 72 -9.72 -8.80 -16.87
C ASN A 72 -10.78 -7.79 -17.37
N TYR A 73 -10.57 -7.13 -18.50
CA TYR A 73 -11.61 -6.34 -19.20
C TYR A 73 -12.89 -7.12 -19.52
N LYS A 74 -12.81 -8.46 -19.53
CA LYS A 74 -13.94 -9.36 -19.77
C LYS A 74 -14.74 -9.73 -18.51
N CYS A 75 -14.24 -9.43 -17.31
CA CYS A 75 -14.91 -9.79 -16.06
C CYS A 75 -15.82 -8.65 -15.57
N SER A 76 -17.12 -8.77 -15.84
CA SER A 76 -18.18 -7.89 -15.33
C SER A 76 -18.35 -7.88 -13.80
N GLN A 77 -17.60 -8.71 -13.08
CA GLN A 77 -17.69 -8.85 -11.61
C GLN A 77 -16.83 -7.84 -10.84
N TYR A 78 -15.94 -7.12 -11.51
CA TYR A 78 -15.18 -6.04 -10.86
C TYR A 78 -15.91 -4.72 -11.03
N ASN A 79 -16.12 -4.02 -9.91
CA ASN A 79 -16.67 -2.65 -9.86
C ASN A 79 -16.19 -1.84 -11.08
N SER A 80 -17.14 -1.33 -11.87
CA SER A 80 -16.96 -0.67 -13.19
C SER A 80 -15.87 0.40 -13.26
N LYS A 81 -15.39 0.88 -12.11
CA LYS A 81 -14.27 1.82 -11.98
C LYS A 81 -12.97 1.25 -12.54
N TYR A 82 -12.66 -0.03 -12.30
CA TYR A 82 -11.33 -0.61 -12.59
C TYR A 82 -11.20 -1.29 -13.96
N ASN A 83 -12.30 -1.44 -14.70
CA ASN A 83 -12.28 -2.14 -15.98
C ASN A 83 -11.65 -1.27 -17.07
N LEU A 84 -10.72 -1.86 -17.83
CA LEU A 84 -10.32 -1.33 -19.11
C LEU A 84 -11.54 -1.41 -20.04
N GLU A 85 -11.79 -0.36 -20.81
CA GLU A 85 -12.95 -0.33 -21.70
C GLU A 85 -12.81 -1.44 -22.76
N LYS A 86 -13.79 -2.33 -22.85
CA LYS A 86 -13.73 -3.53 -23.72
C LYS A 86 -13.41 -3.17 -25.17
N THR A 87 -14.09 -2.16 -25.70
CA THR A 87 -13.88 -1.61 -27.05
C THR A 87 -12.45 -1.15 -27.29
N THR A 88 -11.85 -0.46 -26.30
CA THR A 88 -10.46 0.00 -26.36
C THR A 88 -9.48 -1.16 -26.38
N VAL A 89 -9.72 -2.20 -25.58
CA VAL A 89 -8.88 -3.42 -25.56
C VAL A 89 -9.01 -4.21 -26.85
N GLU A 90 -10.24 -4.39 -27.37
CA GLU A 90 -10.48 -5.09 -28.65
C GLU A 90 -9.82 -4.36 -29.82
N THR A 91 -9.96 -3.03 -29.89
CA THR A 91 -9.29 -2.21 -30.91
C THR A 91 -7.77 -2.37 -30.85
N PHE A 92 -7.20 -2.49 -29.65
CA PHE A 92 -5.77 -2.70 -29.50
C PHE A 92 -5.33 -4.11 -29.90
N ILE A 93 -6.16 -5.12 -29.62
CA ILE A 93 -5.93 -6.49 -30.11
C ILE A 93 -5.92 -6.52 -31.64
N ASP A 94 -6.87 -5.86 -32.29
CA ASP A 94 -6.93 -5.79 -33.75
C ASP A 94 -5.67 -5.13 -34.32
N LYS A 95 -5.16 -4.08 -33.67
CA LYS A 95 -3.86 -3.47 -34.02
C LYS A 95 -2.70 -4.44 -33.85
N MET A 96 -2.64 -5.18 -32.74
CA MET A 96 -1.62 -6.21 -32.51
C MET A 96 -1.65 -7.34 -33.56
N GLN A 97 -2.80 -7.57 -34.21
CA GLN A 97 -2.93 -8.59 -35.25
C GLN A 97 -2.65 -8.06 -36.66
N SER A 98 -2.75 -6.75 -36.89
CA SER A 98 -2.67 -6.13 -38.22
C SER A 98 -1.40 -5.31 -38.45
N MET A 99 -0.62 -5.01 -37.41
CA MET A 99 0.59 -4.19 -37.46
C MET A 99 1.82 -4.98 -37.00
N SER A 100 3.00 -4.56 -37.46
CA SER A 100 4.26 -5.08 -36.90
C SER A 100 4.48 -4.52 -35.48
N LEU A 101 5.26 -5.23 -34.65
CA LEU A 101 5.63 -4.74 -33.32
C LEU A 101 6.27 -3.35 -33.37
N LYS A 102 7.13 -3.12 -34.38
CA LYS A 102 7.77 -1.83 -34.62
C LYS A 102 6.73 -0.74 -34.87
N ASP A 103 5.76 -0.98 -35.75
CA ASP A 103 4.74 0.02 -36.06
C ASP A 103 3.87 0.33 -34.83
N ILE A 104 3.60 -0.67 -33.99
CA ILE A 104 2.89 -0.48 -32.71
C ILE A 104 3.73 0.39 -31.77
N HIS A 105 5.02 0.12 -31.64
CA HIS A 105 5.94 0.94 -30.84
C HIS A 105 6.00 2.38 -31.34
N ASP A 106 6.06 2.57 -32.66
CA ASP A 106 6.04 3.87 -33.31
C ASP A 106 4.74 4.62 -32.97
N THR A 107 3.61 3.91 -32.80
CA THR A 107 2.38 4.57 -32.34
C THR A 107 2.51 5.18 -30.96
N PHE A 108 3.29 4.62 -30.02
CA PHE A 108 3.41 5.13 -28.64
C PHE A 108 4.23 6.42 -28.53
N ILE A 109 5.14 6.62 -29.48
CA ILE A 109 5.99 7.81 -29.57
C ILE A 109 5.45 8.87 -30.53
N SER A 110 4.38 8.57 -31.26
CA SER A 110 3.73 9.56 -32.14
C SER A 110 3.09 10.69 -31.30
N GLY A 111 3.25 11.93 -31.78
CA GLY A 111 2.71 13.13 -31.13
C GLY A 111 1.18 13.19 -31.09
N ASP A 112 0.49 12.39 -31.90
CA ASP A 112 -0.97 12.46 -32.08
C ASP A 112 -1.77 12.15 -30.81
N TYR A 113 -1.15 11.48 -29.85
CA TYR A 113 -1.80 11.08 -28.60
C TYR A 113 -1.12 11.69 -27.36
N SER A 114 -0.06 12.48 -27.56
CA SER A 114 0.86 12.88 -26.50
C SER A 114 0.22 13.86 -25.50
N GLY A 115 -0.76 14.66 -25.95
CA GLY A 115 -1.51 15.58 -25.09
C GLY A 115 -2.46 14.90 -24.09
N SER A 116 -2.67 13.58 -24.21
CA SER A 116 -3.58 12.81 -23.34
C SER A 116 -2.86 11.99 -22.26
N LEU A 117 -1.52 11.93 -22.33
CA LEU A 117 -0.68 11.15 -21.43
C LEU A 117 -0.04 12.07 -20.40
N ASN A 118 -0.52 12.02 -19.16
CA ASN A 118 0.03 12.81 -18.08
C ASN A 118 0.75 11.89 -17.09
N PHE A 119 1.96 12.29 -16.70
CA PHE A 119 2.79 11.56 -15.78
C PHE A 119 3.23 12.45 -14.61
N THR A 120 3.30 11.83 -13.44
CA THR A 120 3.96 12.34 -12.24
C THR A 120 5.31 11.65 -12.12
N TYR A 121 6.37 12.42 -11.94
CA TYR A 121 7.74 11.91 -11.84
C TYR A 121 8.29 12.05 -10.42
N TYR A 122 8.80 10.95 -9.87
CA TYR A 122 9.47 10.91 -8.57
C TYR A 122 10.97 10.85 -8.80
N LYS A 123 11.62 12.01 -8.66
CA LYS A 123 12.98 12.25 -9.15
C LYS A 123 14.03 11.38 -8.48
N ASP A 124 13.96 11.24 -7.15
CA ASP A 124 15.00 10.55 -6.36
C ASP A 124 15.00 9.02 -6.54
N VAL A 125 13.88 8.44 -6.98
CA VAL A 125 13.78 7.00 -7.33
C VAL A 125 13.72 6.75 -8.83
N ASP A 126 13.68 7.82 -9.64
CA ASP A 126 13.60 7.77 -11.09
C ASP A 126 12.39 6.96 -11.62
N GLU A 127 11.22 7.19 -11.01
CA GLU A 127 9.97 6.47 -11.30
C GLU A 127 8.87 7.39 -11.82
N TYR A 128 8.07 6.87 -12.75
CA TYR A 128 6.93 7.56 -13.33
C TYR A 128 5.62 6.88 -12.94
N TYR A 129 4.59 7.69 -12.71
CA TYR A 129 3.23 7.23 -12.43
C TYR A 129 2.25 7.94 -13.35
N VAL A 130 1.30 7.19 -13.92
CA VAL A 130 0.27 7.79 -14.76
C VAL A 130 -0.71 8.60 -13.91
N GLY A 131 -0.92 9.86 -14.28
CA GLY A 131 -1.87 10.78 -13.67
C GLY A 131 -3.32 10.48 -14.09
N THR A 132 -4.10 11.51 -14.40
CA THR A 132 -5.54 11.39 -14.67
C THR A 132 -5.90 10.74 -16.02
N GLY A 133 -4.98 10.74 -16.98
CA GLY A 133 -5.21 10.26 -18.36
C GLY A 133 -4.09 9.36 -18.87
N GLY A 134 -4.44 8.45 -19.79
CA GLY A 134 -3.45 7.65 -20.52
C GLY A 134 -3.24 6.21 -20.08
N SER A 135 -3.95 5.73 -19.05
CA SER A 135 -3.69 4.40 -18.47
C SER A 135 -3.81 3.25 -19.48
N HIS A 136 -4.77 3.28 -20.41
CA HIS A 136 -4.90 2.25 -21.45
C HIS A 136 -3.65 2.19 -22.33
N ARG A 137 -3.25 3.32 -22.88
CA ARG A 137 -2.13 3.42 -23.80
C ARG A 137 -0.80 3.10 -23.11
N THR A 138 -0.62 3.52 -21.86
CA THR A 138 0.54 3.14 -21.06
C THR A 138 0.56 1.65 -20.78
N LEU A 139 -0.56 1.05 -20.38
CA LEU A 139 -0.65 -0.40 -20.20
C LEU A 139 -0.35 -1.15 -21.51
N PHE A 140 -0.81 -0.64 -22.65
CA PHE A 140 -0.53 -1.22 -23.97
C PHE A 140 0.96 -1.15 -24.33
N ALA A 141 1.62 -0.03 -24.04
CA ALA A 141 3.06 0.12 -24.20
C ALA A 141 3.83 -0.88 -23.32
N ILE A 142 3.40 -1.05 -22.06
CA ILE A 142 3.96 -2.05 -21.15
C ILE A 142 3.75 -3.46 -21.72
N ILE A 143 2.52 -3.85 -22.07
CA ILE A 143 2.19 -5.21 -22.54
C ILE A 143 2.96 -5.61 -23.81
N THR A 144 3.26 -4.64 -24.68
CA THR A 144 4.01 -4.88 -25.92
C THR A 144 5.52 -4.65 -25.79
N SER A 145 6.03 -4.44 -24.58
CA SER A 145 7.46 -4.19 -24.32
C SER A 145 8.01 -3.00 -25.13
N ALA A 146 7.21 -1.95 -25.28
CA ALA A 146 7.67 -0.73 -25.95
C ALA A 146 8.81 -0.10 -25.14
N PRO A 147 9.89 0.39 -25.79
CA PRO A 147 11.01 0.98 -25.07
C PRO A 147 10.67 2.36 -24.47
N LEU A 148 9.91 3.15 -25.21
CA LEU A 148 9.58 4.54 -24.91
C LEU A 148 8.10 4.83 -25.17
N ILE A 149 7.56 5.80 -24.44
CA ILE A 149 6.26 6.40 -24.71
C ILE A 149 6.41 7.92 -24.66
N TYR A 150 5.80 8.64 -25.60
CA TYR A 150 5.89 10.11 -25.63
C TYR A 150 4.70 10.73 -24.90
N GLY A 151 4.97 11.50 -23.84
CA GLY A 151 3.91 12.05 -22.99
C GLY A 151 4.35 13.26 -22.19
N LYS A 152 3.40 13.85 -21.47
CA LYS A 152 3.60 15.05 -20.66
C LYS A 152 3.94 14.68 -19.23
N VAL A 153 5.08 15.16 -18.73
CA VAL A 153 5.37 15.18 -17.30
C VAL A 153 4.78 16.45 -16.72
N HIS A 154 3.74 16.27 -15.91
CA HIS A 154 3.00 17.38 -15.31
C HIS A 154 3.72 17.85 -14.04
N GLU A 155 3.92 16.91 -13.12
CA GLU A 155 4.39 17.17 -11.76
C GLU A 155 5.70 16.44 -11.49
N ILE A 156 6.62 17.11 -10.80
CA ILE A 156 7.78 16.49 -10.18
C ILE A 156 7.63 16.49 -8.67
N TYR A 157 7.90 15.32 -8.10
CA TYR A 157 7.99 15.09 -6.67
C TYR A 157 9.44 14.79 -6.29
N GLU A 158 9.89 15.40 -5.20
CA GLU A 158 11.22 15.20 -4.64
C GLU A 158 11.10 14.72 -3.19
N LEU A 159 12.08 13.92 -2.77
CA LEU A 159 12.14 13.36 -1.44
C LEU A 159 12.29 14.49 -0.41
N ASN A 160 11.35 14.57 0.52
CA ASN A 160 11.51 15.37 1.71
C ASN A 160 12.17 14.51 2.80
N THR A 161 13.44 14.79 3.08
CA THR A 161 14.24 14.02 4.05
C THR A 161 13.69 14.10 5.47
N LEU A 162 13.05 15.22 5.85
CA LEU A 162 12.37 15.33 7.15
C LEU A 162 11.16 14.40 7.21
N LYS A 163 10.31 14.42 6.17
CA LYS A 163 9.16 13.51 6.08
C LYS A 163 9.59 12.06 6.09
N GLU A 164 10.67 11.73 5.38
CA GLU A 164 11.22 10.37 5.38
C GLU A 164 11.71 9.95 6.76
N SER A 165 12.50 10.78 7.43
CA SER A 165 12.99 10.51 8.79
C SER A 165 11.82 10.28 9.75
N ASN A 166 10.82 11.15 9.73
CA ASN A 166 9.63 11.04 10.56
C ASN A 166 8.76 9.82 10.24
N TYR A 167 8.67 9.46 8.95
CA TYR A 167 7.97 8.26 8.51
C TYR A 167 8.67 6.99 9.01
N ILE A 168 10.00 6.92 8.84
CA ILE A 168 10.82 5.81 9.33
C ILE A 168 10.73 5.70 10.86
N TYR A 169 10.84 6.82 11.57
CA TYR A 169 10.69 6.86 13.02
C TYR A 169 9.33 6.30 13.45
N SER A 170 8.24 6.83 12.89
CA SER A 170 6.88 6.37 13.22
C SER A 170 6.65 4.90 12.87
N LEU A 171 7.21 4.43 11.76
CA LEU A 171 7.16 3.02 11.36
C LEU A 171 7.89 2.14 12.38
N SER A 172 9.07 2.56 12.86
CA SER A 172 9.85 1.82 13.85
C SER A 172 9.09 1.66 15.18
N GLN A 173 8.41 2.71 15.64
CA GLN A 173 7.60 2.68 16.87
C GLN A 173 6.41 1.72 16.74
N LYS A 174 5.73 1.72 15.59
CA LYS A 174 4.64 0.76 15.32
C LYS A 174 5.16 -0.68 15.25
N GLN A 175 6.32 -0.91 14.66
CA GLN A 175 6.94 -2.23 14.62
C GLN A 175 7.34 -2.74 16.00
N GLU A 176 7.87 -1.86 16.87
CA GLU A 176 8.17 -2.20 18.26
C GLU A 176 6.92 -2.61 19.03
N LEU A 177 5.85 -1.82 18.92
CA LEU A 177 4.55 -2.15 19.52
C LEU A 177 4.03 -3.50 19.02
N ASN A 178 4.03 -3.73 17.70
CA ASN A 178 3.60 -5.00 17.11
C ASN A 178 4.41 -6.19 17.64
N LYS A 179 5.74 -6.08 17.71
CA LYS A 179 6.60 -7.13 18.27
C LYS A 179 6.25 -7.44 19.73
N LEU A 180 6.01 -6.41 20.53
CA LEU A 180 5.62 -6.58 21.93
C LEU A 180 4.26 -7.27 22.06
N VAL A 181 3.25 -6.81 21.31
CA VAL A 181 1.91 -7.41 21.27
C VAL A 181 1.98 -8.88 20.88
N SER A 182 2.70 -9.22 19.80
CA SER A 182 2.89 -10.60 19.37
C SER A 182 3.62 -11.45 20.42
N SER A 183 4.60 -10.89 21.12
CA SER A 183 5.31 -11.60 22.21
C SER A 183 4.40 -11.95 23.39
N LEU A 184 3.26 -11.26 23.52
CA LEU A 184 2.23 -11.52 24.52
C LEU A 184 1.17 -12.52 24.03
N GLY A 185 1.34 -13.08 22.82
CA GLY A 185 0.36 -13.98 22.20
C GLY A 185 -0.91 -13.26 21.73
N LEU A 186 -0.83 -11.95 21.52
CA LEU A 186 -1.93 -11.11 21.08
C LEU A 186 -1.75 -10.70 19.61
N GLU A 187 -2.85 -10.27 19.01
CA GLU A 187 -2.88 -9.63 17.70
C GLU A 187 -3.19 -8.14 17.86
N LEU A 188 -2.48 -7.28 17.12
CA LEU A 188 -2.84 -5.87 16.98
C LEU A 188 -3.70 -5.70 15.73
N LYS A 189 -4.95 -5.26 15.91
CA LYS A 189 -5.87 -4.95 14.81
C LYS A 189 -6.07 -3.46 14.70
N GLN A 190 -6.05 -2.95 13.48
CA GLN A 190 -6.35 -1.56 13.16
C GLN A 190 -7.79 -1.45 12.66
N HIS A 191 -8.52 -0.46 13.14
CA HIS A 191 -9.82 -0.06 12.62
C HIS A 191 -9.76 1.42 12.25
N ASP A 192 -9.96 1.72 10.97
CA ASP A 192 -10.09 3.11 10.51
C ASP A 192 -11.51 3.60 10.80
N ASN A 193 -11.66 4.49 11.77
CA ASN A 193 -12.92 5.16 12.03
C ASN A 193 -13.19 6.20 10.93
N GLN A 194 -13.88 5.80 9.86
CA GLN A 194 -14.25 6.69 8.76
C GLN A 194 -15.24 7.80 9.16
N ASN A 195 -15.85 7.70 10.36
CA ASN A 195 -16.92 8.60 10.83
C ASN A 195 -16.52 9.52 11.99
N SER A 196 -15.28 9.46 12.50
CA SER A 196 -14.87 10.36 13.58
C SER A 196 -14.36 11.68 13.01
N TYR A 197 -14.98 12.78 13.42
CA TYR A 197 -14.46 14.14 13.23
C TYR A 197 -13.04 14.26 13.82
N ASP A 198 -12.77 13.47 14.86
CA ASP A 198 -11.44 13.23 15.41
C ASP A 198 -10.74 12.12 14.61
N LYS A 199 -9.80 12.60 13.82
CA LYS A 199 -8.89 11.95 12.89
C LYS A 199 -7.95 10.92 13.55
N GLU A 200 -8.48 9.97 14.30
CA GLU A 200 -7.73 8.96 15.03
C GLU A 200 -7.89 7.55 14.43
N ILE A 201 -6.85 6.74 14.61
CA ILE A 201 -6.85 5.32 14.25
C ILE A 201 -7.04 4.53 15.53
N SER A 202 -8.12 3.76 15.59
CA SER A 202 -8.39 2.87 16.72
C SER A 202 -7.63 1.56 16.54
N TYR A 203 -6.87 1.19 17.56
CA TYR A 203 -6.16 -0.07 17.65
C TYR A 203 -6.78 -0.94 18.74
N TYR A 204 -6.83 -2.25 18.48
CA TYR A 204 -7.37 -3.24 19.43
C TYR A 204 -6.37 -4.37 19.60
N TYR A 205 -6.18 -4.77 20.85
CA TYR A 205 -5.58 -6.06 21.12
C TYR A 205 -6.65 -7.13 21.07
N SER A 206 -6.43 -8.18 20.28
CA SER A 206 -7.32 -9.33 20.25
C SER A 206 -6.62 -10.63 20.60
N PHE A 207 -7.36 -11.53 21.23
CA PHE A 207 -6.98 -12.92 21.47
C PHE A 207 -8.12 -13.82 21.03
N LYS A 208 -7.86 -14.74 20.10
CA LYS A 208 -8.88 -15.66 19.55
C LYS A 208 -10.18 -14.94 19.20
N GLU A 209 -10.08 -13.89 18.38
CA GLU A 209 -11.20 -13.07 17.90
C GLU A 209 -11.91 -12.21 18.96
N THR A 210 -11.54 -12.31 20.24
CA THR A 210 -12.09 -11.45 21.30
C THR A 210 -11.25 -10.18 21.41
N ASN A 211 -11.89 -9.02 21.25
CA ASN A 211 -11.27 -7.72 21.50
C ASN A 211 -11.15 -7.48 23.00
N LEU A 212 -9.95 -7.14 23.46
CA LEU A 212 -9.64 -7.06 24.89
C LEU A 212 -9.60 -5.61 25.36
N LYS A 213 -8.78 -4.79 24.69
CA LYS A 213 -8.63 -3.36 24.96
C LYS A 213 -8.47 -2.63 23.64
N SER A 214 -9.04 -1.43 23.57
CA SER A 214 -8.80 -0.47 22.50
C SER A 214 -7.97 0.72 22.99
N PHE A 215 -7.28 1.36 22.07
CA PHE A 215 -6.63 2.65 22.28
C PHE A 215 -6.55 3.38 20.94
N ASP A 216 -6.51 4.70 21.00
CA ASP A 216 -6.53 5.54 19.80
C ASP A 216 -5.19 6.24 19.60
N ILE A 217 -4.72 6.24 18.35
CA ILE A 217 -3.51 6.94 17.92
C ILE A 217 -3.92 8.04 16.93
N PRO A 218 -3.51 9.29 17.16
CA PRO A 218 -3.71 10.38 16.20
C PRO A 218 -3.10 10.05 14.83
N THR A 219 -3.88 10.24 13.77
CA THR A 219 -3.38 10.05 12.40
C THR A 219 -2.37 11.13 12.06
N ILE A 220 -1.24 10.72 11.47
CA ILE A 220 -0.25 11.64 10.91
C ILE A 220 -0.64 11.93 9.46
N TYR A 221 -1.10 13.16 9.20
CA TYR A 221 -1.47 13.64 7.86
C TYR A 221 -0.30 14.28 7.14
N ASN A 222 0.60 14.90 7.90
CA ASN A 222 1.77 15.56 7.37
C ASN A 222 2.99 15.08 8.15
N TYR A 223 3.82 14.25 7.51
CA TYR A 223 5.08 13.82 8.11
C TYR A 223 6.13 14.93 8.19
N GLY A 224 5.85 16.12 7.63
CA GLY A 224 6.70 17.31 7.78
C GLY A 224 6.35 18.13 9.02
N ASP A 225 5.33 17.73 9.78
CA ASP A 225 4.93 18.34 11.05
C ASP A 225 5.48 17.48 12.21
N ASP A 226 6.62 17.92 12.75
CA ASP A 226 7.29 17.24 13.86
C ASP A 226 6.41 17.13 15.10
N GLU A 227 5.58 18.13 15.40
CA GLU A 227 4.71 18.13 16.58
C GLU A 227 3.64 17.04 16.46
N GLN A 228 3.03 16.90 15.29
CA GLN A 228 2.06 15.84 15.01
C GLN A 228 2.71 14.45 15.10
N VAL A 229 3.90 14.29 14.53
CA VAL A 229 4.66 13.03 14.56
C VAL A 229 5.04 12.67 16.00
N ILE A 230 5.58 13.61 16.77
CA ILE A 230 5.96 13.42 18.17
C ILE A 230 4.74 13.10 19.02
N TYR A 231 3.62 13.81 18.83
CA TYR A 231 2.39 13.57 19.59
C TYR A 231 1.81 12.17 19.33
N SER A 232 1.75 11.75 18.07
CA SER A 232 1.29 10.40 17.69
C SER A 232 2.20 9.32 18.28
N ASN A 233 3.52 9.45 18.13
CA ASN A 233 4.48 8.48 18.66
C ASN A 233 4.53 8.45 20.20
N LYS A 234 4.27 9.58 20.88
CA LYS A 234 4.13 9.61 22.34
C LYS A 234 2.98 8.73 22.85
N LYS A 235 1.89 8.61 22.06
CA LYS A 235 0.78 7.70 22.40
C LYS A 235 1.18 6.25 22.24
N ILE A 236 1.90 5.91 21.16
CA ILE A 236 2.49 4.58 20.96
C ILE A 236 3.42 4.22 22.12
N HIS A 237 4.31 5.14 22.51
CA HIS A 237 5.28 4.89 23.57
C HIS A 237 4.63 4.61 24.92
N LYS A 238 3.63 5.41 25.32
CA LYS A 238 2.84 5.15 26.54
C LYS A 238 2.21 3.77 26.55
N GLU A 239 1.77 3.31 25.38
CA GLU A 239 1.14 2.01 25.24
C GLU A 239 2.16 0.86 25.28
N ILE A 240 3.36 1.07 24.72
CA ILE A 240 4.50 0.15 24.91
C ILE A 240 4.87 0.04 26.39
N GLU A 241 5.03 1.15 27.10
CA GLU A 241 5.32 1.17 28.55
C GLU A 241 4.24 0.44 29.34
N TYR A 242 2.97 0.65 28.99
CA TYR A 242 1.84 -0.06 29.60
C TYR A 242 1.95 -1.58 29.44
N LEU A 243 2.18 -2.05 28.22
CA LEU A 243 2.30 -3.48 27.92
C LEU A 243 3.54 -4.10 28.57
N GLN A 244 4.67 -3.39 28.61
CA GLN A 244 5.87 -3.83 29.31
C GLN A 244 5.62 -3.98 30.82
N ASN A 245 4.95 -3.01 31.44
CA ASN A 245 4.56 -3.08 32.84
C ASN A 245 3.64 -4.27 33.13
N LEU A 246 2.66 -4.54 32.25
CA LEU A 246 1.81 -5.72 32.37
C LEU A 246 2.61 -7.03 32.21
N ARG A 247 3.52 -7.09 31.22
CA ARG A 247 4.41 -8.24 31.02
C ARG A 247 5.24 -8.53 32.26
N ASN A 248 5.81 -7.50 32.89
CA ASN A 248 6.62 -7.64 34.10
C ASN A 248 5.80 -8.13 35.29
N LYS A 249 4.57 -7.61 35.47
CA LYS A 249 3.63 -8.13 36.48
C LYS A 249 3.27 -9.59 36.24
N ASN A 250 3.09 -10.01 34.98
CA ASN A 250 2.87 -11.41 34.64
C ASN A 250 4.07 -12.31 34.86
N LEU A 251 5.29 -11.81 34.63
CA LEU A 251 6.49 -12.58 34.92
C LEU A 251 6.66 -12.78 36.43
N ALA A 252 6.14 -11.88 37.27
CA ALA A 252 6.12 -12.09 38.72
C ALA A 252 5.19 -13.23 39.18
N ILE A 253 4.23 -13.66 38.34
CA ILE A 253 3.34 -14.82 38.56
C ILE A 253 3.83 -16.07 37.81
N THR A 254 5.13 -16.18 37.53
CA THR A 254 5.78 -17.36 36.90
C THR A 254 5.50 -18.74 37.52
N PRO A 255 5.16 -18.90 38.82
CA PRO A 255 4.87 -20.24 39.36
C PRO A 255 3.65 -20.92 38.72
N TYR A 256 2.77 -20.16 38.06
CA TYR A 256 1.52 -20.69 37.53
C TYR A 256 1.68 -21.26 36.10
N PRO A 257 0.92 -22.33 35.76
CA PRO A 257 0.78 -22.82 34.39
C PRO A 257 0.49 -21.73 33.36
N THR A 258 0.99 -21.90 32.13
CA THR A 258 0.88 -20.89 31.05
C THR A 258 -0.56 -20.43 30.77
N PHE A 259 -1.55 -21.34 30.84
CA PHE A 259 -2.95 -20.97 30.63
C PHE A 259 -3.49 -20.07 31.76
N ILE A 260 -3.08 -20.29 33.01
CA ILE A 260 -3.45 -19.44 34.15
C ILE A 260 -2.81 -18.07 34.00
N ARG A 261 -1.54 -18.00 33.58
CA ARG A 261 -0.86 -16.72 33.31
C ARG A 261 -1.52 -15.93 32.19
N GLN A 262 -1.95 -16.60 31.11
CA GLN A 262 -2.70 -15.95 30.03
C GLN A 262 -4.07 -15.46 30.51
N SER A 263 -4.83 -16.26 31.26
CA SER A 263 -6.10 -15.82 31.84
C SER A 263 -5.93 -14.64 32.80
N LEU A 264 -4.93 -14.67 33.68
CA LEU A 264 -4.63 -13.58 34.61
C LEU A 264 -4.16 -12.32 33.88
N PHE A 265 -3.40 -12.44 32.79
CA PHE A 265 -3.02 -11.31 31.95
C PHE A 265 -4.23 -10.62 31.33
N LEU A 266 -5.14 -11.41 30.77
CA LEU A 266 -6.38 -10.92 30.17
C LEU A 266 -7.25 -10.23 31.24
N LEU A 267 -7.44 -10.89 32.40
CA LEU A 267 -8.26 -10.43 33.52
C LEU A 267 -7.71 -9.18 34.22
N ASN A 268 -6.39 -9.09 34.44
CA ASN A 268 -5.80 -7.98 35.20
C ASN A 268 -5.39 -6.78 34.35
N GLY A 269 -5.18 -6.98 33.05
CA GLY A 269 -4.53 -5.99 32.20
C GLY A 269 -5.34 -5.48 31.02
N LEU A 270 -6.39 -6.16 30.58
CA LEU A 270 -7.05 -5.79 29.32
C LEU A 270 -8.56 -5.63 29.44
N PHE A 271 -9.24 -6.38 30.32
CA PHE A 271 -10.62 -6.06 30.67
C PHE A 271 -10.65 -4.79 31.56
N ARG A 272 -11.10 -3.67 31.00
CA ARG A 272 -11.53 -2.51 31.81
C ARG A 272 -12.78 -2.90 32.61
N LYS A 273 -12.60 -3.50 33.79
CA LYS A 273 -13.54 -3.53 34.92
C LYS A 273 -12.89 -4.19 36.14
N ASP A 274 -12.53 -3.35 37.11
CA ASP A 274 -12.40 -3.56 38.57
C ASP A 274 -11.70 -4.82 39.15
N PRO A 275 -11.09 -4.70 40.34
CA PRO A 275 -10.00 -5.58 40.77
C PRO A 275 -10.50 -6.94 41.27
N LEU A 276 -10.48 -7.95 40.39
CA LEU A 276 -10.68 -9.37 40.76
C LEU A 276 -9.55 -9.96 41.62
N ILE A 277 -8.45 -9.22 41.84
CA ILE A 277 -7.30 -9.70 42.64
C ILE A 277 -7.66 -9.89 44.12
N SER A 278 -8.65 -9.16 44.67
CA SER A 278 -9.05 -9.35 46.07
C SER A 278 -9.75 -10.70 46.31
N ASP A 279 -10.32 -11.32 45.27
CA ASP A 279 -11.07 -12.57 45.41
C ASP A 279 -10.28 -13.82 45.02
N LEU A 280 -9.22 -13.69 44.22
CA LEU A 280 -8.34 -14.83 43.89
C LEU A 280 -7.47 -15.30 45.07
N LYS A 281 -7.14 -14.42 46.04
CA LYS A 281 -6.51 -14.85 47.29
C LYS A 281 -7.41 -15.78 48.12
N LYS A 282 -8.74 -15.62 48.04
CA LYS A 282 -9.69 -16.47 48.79
C LYS A 282 -9.82 -17.89 48.22
N ILE A 283 -9.42 -18.11 46.97
CA ILE A 283 -9.51 -19.42 46.30
C ILE A 283 -8.28 -20.27 46.58
N HIS A 284 -7.16 -19.68 47.02
CA HIS A 284 -5.92 -20.40 47.32
C HIS A 284 -5.79 -20.80 48.81
N ASP A 285 -6.62 -20.23 49.68
CA ASP A 285 -6.75 -20.60 51.10
C ASP A 285 -7.89 -21.63 51.34
N LEU A 286 -8.34 -22.31 50.29
CA LEU A 286 -9.26 -23.47 50.28
C LEU A 286 -8.58 -24.68 49.64
#